data_AF-A0AAD7J3B4-F1
#
_entry.id   AF-A0AAD7J3B4-F1
#
_cell.length_a   1.000
_cell.length_b   1.000
_cell.length_c   1.000
_cell.angle_alpha   90.00
_cell.angle_beta   90.00
_cell.angle_gamma   90.00
#
_symmetry.space_group_name_H-M   'P 1'
#
loop_
_entity.id
_entity.type
_entity.pdbx_description
1 polymer ?
#
loop_
_entity_poly.entity_id
_entity_poly.type
_entity_poly.pdbx_seq_one_letter_code
_entity_poly.pdbx_strand_id
1 'polypeptide(L)'
;MKLLPSSAFLALTQVAMAQDFLWRLYNNGGCDHSSPASDTFPPDPGAPGSGSFSQCIDAPQGLPWTNVEVNLDDVTTFVFCNDNCGGADLQSTNQNCNGVVPGCVIGSFIVFPTPG
;
A
#
# COMPACT_ATOMS: atom_id res chain seq x y z
N MET A 1 11.99 -59.02 -1.57
CA MET A 1 12.53 -57.71 -1.99
C MET A 1 11.59 -56.63 -1.48
N LYS A 2 12.05 -55.74 -0.60
CA LYS A 2 11.30 -54.61 -0.04
C LYS A 2 11.71 -53.36 -0.82
N LEU A 3 10.76 -52.71 -1.49
CA LEU A 3 10.94 -51.39 -2.11
C LEU A 3 10.31 -50.36 -1.17
N LEU A 4 11.13 -49.44 -0.65
CA LEU A 4 10.70 -48.29 0.14
C LEU A 4 10.41 -47.11 -0.82
N PRO A 5 9.36 -46.30 -0.57
CA PRO A 5 9.06 -45.13 -1.39
C PRO A 5 9.98 -43.96 -1.01
N SER A 6 10.63 -43.37 -2.00
CA SER A 6 11.33 -42.09 -1.86
C SER A 6 10.31 -40.96 -1.93
N SER A 7 9.93 -40.41 -0.77
CA SER A 7 9.18 -39.16 -0.69
C SER A 7 10.14 -37.98 -0.89
N ALA A 8 10.05 -37.29 -2.01
CA ALA A 8 10.70 -36.01 -2.23
C ALA A 8 9.92 -34.92 -1.48
N PHE A 9 10.56 -34.34 -0.45
CA PHE A 9 10.06 -33.13 0.21
C PHE A 9 10.35 -31.91 -0.70
N LEU A 10 9.31 -31.34 -1.31
CA LEU A 10 9.40 -29.99 -1.88
C LEU A 10 9.35 -28.98 -0.73
N ALA A 11 10.48 -28.34 -0.44
CA ALA A 11 10.52 -27.18 0.43
C ALA A 11 10.07 -25.95 -0.36
N LEU A 12 8.91 -25.38 -0.03
CA LEU A 12 8.54 -24.03 -0.46
C LEU A 12 9.35 -23.03 0.37
N THR A 13 10.36 -22.41 -0.23
CA THR A 13 10.98 -21.20 0.32
C THR A 13 10.03 -20.03 0.14
N GLN A 14 9.39 -19.58 1.23
CA GLN A 14 8.68 -18.31 1.24
C GLN A 14 9.72 -17.17 1.24
N VAL A 15 9.70 -16.36 0.18
CA VAL A 15 10.42 -15.08 0.17
C VAL A 15 9.61 -14.15 1.06
N ALA A 16 10.07 -13.90 2.29
CA ALA A 16 9.53 -12.83 3.10
C ALA A 16 9.90 -11.52 2.41
N MET A 17 8.94 -10.85 1.78
CA MET A 17 9.11 -9.47 1.34
C MET A 17 9.37 -8.65 2.61
N ALA A 18 10.48 -7.90 2.65
CA ALA A 18 10.81 -7.07 3.79
C ALA A 18 9.71 -6.02 3.97
N GLN A 19 8.98 -6.09 5.09
CA GLN A 19 7.93 -5.12 5.41
C GLN A 19 8.58 -3.90 6.07
N ASP A 20 8.49 -2.75 5.43
CA ASP A 20 8.99 -1.48 5.97
C ASP A 20 7.88 -0.64 6.59
N PHE A 21 6.66 -0.69 6.03
CA PHE A 21 5.51 0.09 6.50
C PHE A 21 4.17 -0.64 6.26
N LEU A 22 3.13 -0.10 6.90
CA LEU A 22 1.73 -0.46 6.73
C LEU A 22 0.98 0.70 6.09
N TRP A 23 -0.07 0.38 5.32
CA TRP A 23 -0.86 1.39 4.62
C TRP A 23 -2.35 1.04 4.51
N ARG A 24 -3.17 2.08 4.35
CA ARG A 24 -4.59 1.97 3.96
C ARG A 24 -4.97 3.09 2.99
N LEU A 25 -5.89 2.81 2.07
CA LEU A 25 -6.55 3.81 1.24
C LEU A 25 -7.90 4.19 1.83
N TYR A 26 -8.31 5.42 1.59
CA TYR A 26 -9.61 5.96 1.98
C TYR A 26 -10.25 6.65 0.78
N ASN A 27 -11.55 6.45 0.58
CA ASN A 27 -12.32 7.16 -0.46
C ASN A 27 -13.20 8.29 0.11
N ASN A 28 -13.11 8.54 1.41
CA ASN A 28 -13.76 9.66 2.07
C ASN A 28 -12.75 10.77 2.37
N GLY A 29 -13.25 11.89 2.90
CA GLY A 29 -12.51 13.15 3.01
C GLY A 29 -11.36 13.18 4.03
N GLY A 30 -10.65 12.07 4.25
CA GLY A 30 -9.48 11.97 5.11
C GLY A 30 -9.13 10.50 5.43
N CYS A 31 -8.17 10.27 6.31
CA CYS A 31 -7.85 8.95 6.85
C CYS A 31 -8.67 8.70 8.14
N ASP A 32 -9.99 8.74 8.02
CA ASP A 32 -10.91 8.60 9.17
C ASP A 32 -11.13 7.13 9.53
N HIS A 33 -10.67 6.71 10.71
CA HIS A 33 -10.78 5.32 11.18
C HIS A 33 -12.18 4.96 11.69
N SER A 34 -13.12 5.92 11.72
CA SER A 34 -14.54 5.67 12.03
C SER A 34 -15.39 5.39 10.78
N SER A 35 -14.76 5.43 9.61
CA SER A 35 -15.41 5.24 8.32
C SER A 35 -15.96 3.83 8.12
N PRO A 36 -17.02 3.65 7.33
CA PRO A 36 -17.47 2.34 6.90
C PRO A 36 -16.35 1.52 6.25
N ALA A 37 -16.39 0.19 6.42
CA ALA A 37 -15.45 -0.73 5.79
C ALA A 37 -15.38 -0.58 4.26
N SER A 38 -16.48 -0.17 3.62
CA SER A 38 -16.57 0.09 2.17
C SER A 38 -15.73 1.25 1.70
N ASP A 39 -15.32 2.12 2.62
CA ASP A 39 -14.65 3.37 2.33
C ASP A 39 -13.13 3.26 2.47
N THR A 40 -12.64 2.05 2.80
CA THR A 40 -11.24 1.79 3.06
C THR A 40 -10.73 0.59 2.25
N PHE A 41 -9.43 0.60 1.93
CA PHE A 41 -8.77 -0.58 1.39
C PHE A 41 -7.36 -0.79 1.97
N PRO A 42 -7.03 -2.02 2.42
CA PRO A 42 -7.96 -3.11 2.70
C PRO A 42 -9.09 -2.69 3.66
N PRO A 43 -10.27 -3.34 3.64
CA PRO A 43 -11.40 -2.92 4.47
C PRO A 43 -11.06 -2.93 5.95
N ASP A 44 -11.48 -1.92 6.71
CA ASP A 44 -11.45 -1.92 8.18
C ASP A 44 -12.63 -2.72 8.75
N PRO A 45 -12.47 -3.64 9.74
CA PRO A 45 -11.33 -3.88 10.63
C PRO A 45 -10.29 -4.93 10.14
N GLY A 46 -10.23 -5.23 8.84
CA GLY A 46 -9.24 -6.17 8.28
C GLY A 46 -7.79 -5.67 8.41
N ALA A 47 -6.81 -6.53 8.16
CA ALA A 47 -5.40 -6.15 8.26
C ALA A 47 -5.04 -5.08 7.20
N PRO A 48 -4.24 -4.05 7.54
CA PRO A 48 -3.76 -3.08 6.57
C PRO A 48 -2.86 -3.72 5.52
N GLY A 49 -2.67 -3.01 4.40
CA GLY A 49 -1.68 -3.40 3.41
C GLY A 49 -0.27 -3.27 3.98
N SER A 50 0.66 -4.05 3.44
CA SER A 50 2.10 -3.94 3.74
C SER A 50 2.85 -3.45 2.51
N GLY A 51 3.97 -2.75 2.74
CA GLY A 51 4.81 -2.23 1.67
C GLY A 51 6.28 -2.17 2.07
N SER A 52 7.14 -2.10 1.06
CA SER A 52 8.58 -1.84 1.17
C SER A 52 8.89 -0.46 0.60
N PHE A 53 9.91 0.21 1.13
CA PHE A 53 10.33 1.50 0.60
C PHE A 53 10.73 1.40 -0.88
N SER A 54 10.46 2.47 -1.63
CA SER A 54 10.72 2.56 -3.08
C SER A 54 9.93 1.58 -3.95
N GLN A 55 9.05 0.77 -3.38
CA GLN A 55 8.12 -0.08 -4.12
C GLN A 55 6.91 0.74 -4.59
N CYS A 56 6.53 0.57 -5.86
CA CYS A 56 5.26 1.05 -6.36
C CYS A 56 4.11 0.13 -5.92
N ILE A 57 3.08 0.72 -5.34
CA ILE A 57 1.88 0.03 -4.89
C ILE A 57 0.69 0.62 -5.63
N ASP A 58 0.00 -0.21 -6.41
CA ASP A 58 -1.21 0.17 -7.12
C ASP A 58 -2.42 0.13 -6.19
N ALA A 59 -3.25 1.16 -6.29
CA ALA A 59 -4.56 1.18 -5.65
C ALA A 59 -5.49 0.19 -6.37
N PRO A 60 -6.38 -0.50 -5.64
CA PRO A 60 -7.35 -1.38 -6.28
C PRO A 60 -8.36 -0.56 -7.10
N GLN A 61 -8.73 -1.10 -8.25
CA GLN A 61 -9.70 -0.44 -9.13
C GLN A 61 -11.13 -0.52 -8.54
N GLY A 62 -11.98 0.44 -8.93
CA GLY A 62 -13.42 0.39 -8.67
C GLY A 62 -13.95 1.31 -7.58
N LEU A 63 -13.08 2.02 -6.85
CA LEU A 63 -13.47 3.08 -5.91
C LEU A 63 -12.60 4.33 -6.09
N PRO A 64 -13.15 5.52 -5.80
CA PRO A 64 -12.42 6.77 -5.95
C PRO A 64 -11.56 7.05 -4.70
N TRP A 65 -10.43 6.36 -4.57
CA TRP A 65 -9.49 6.61 -3.49
C TRP A 65 -8.95 8.04 -3.53
N THR A 66 -9.02 8.73 -2.40
CA THR A 66 -8.64 10.14 -2.27
C THR A 66 -7.46 10.34 -1.33
N ASN A 67 -7.26 9.42 -0.38
CA ASN A 67 -6.18 9.49 0.60
C ASN A 67 -5.51 8.13 0.79
N VAL A 68 -4.20 8.14 1.04
CA VAL A 68 -3.42 7.00 1.53
C VAL A 68 -2.83 7.32 2.90
N GLU A 69 -3.10 6.47 3.87
CA GLU A 69 -2.46 6.50 5.17
C GLU A 69 -1.25 5.57 5.18
N VAL A 70 -0.14 6.03 5.73
CA VAL A 70 1.06 5.25 6.07
C VAL A 70 1.29 5.36 7.57
N ASN A 71 1.64 4.27 8.23
CA ASN A 71 1.80 4.22 9.69
C ASN A 71 3.08 4.90 10.24
N LEU A 72 3.77 5.70 9.43
CA LEU A 72 5.04 6.35 9.75
C LEU A 72 4.90 7.86 9.56
N ASP A 73 5.41 8.63 10.52
CA ASP A 73 5.27 10.10 10.52
C ASP A 73 6.41 10.82 9.74
N ASP A 74 7.55 10.14 9.51
CA ASP A 74 8.76 10.71 8.89
C ASP A 74 9.12 10.00 7.56
N VAL A 75 8.13 9.86 6.68
CA VAL A 75 8.33 9.32 5.33
C VAL A 75 7.86 10.29 4.26
N THR A 76 8.52 10.25 3.12
CA THR A 76 8.07 10.94 1.92
C THR A 76 7.17 9.99 1.13
N THR A 77 5.88 10.30 1.03
CA THR A 77 4.95 9.54 0.18
C THR A 77 4.68 10.31 -1.10
N PHE A 78 4.93 9.69 -2.25
CA PHE A 78 4.49 10.18 -3.54
C PHE A 78 3.21 9.46 -3.95
N VAL A 79 2.15 10.24 -4.18
CA VAL A 79 0.84 9.73 -4.60
C VAL A 79 0.59 10.12 -6.06
N PHE A 80 0.18 9.16 -6.89
CA PHE A 80 -0.02 9.32 -8.33
C PHE A 80 -1.47 9.04 -8.74
N CYS A 81 -1.94 9.74 -9.77
CA CYS A 81 -3.25 9.52 -10.39
C CYS A 81 -3.34 8.24 -11.23
N ASN A 82 -2.21 7.81 -11.78
CA ASN A 82 -2.13 6.64 -12.64
C ASN A 82 -1.63 5.43 -11.86
N ASP A 83 -1.92 4.25 -12.39
CA ASP A 83 -1.31 3.01 -11.93
C ASP A 83 0.19 2.94 -12.32
N ASN A 84 0.91 1.99 -11.75
CA ASN A 84 2.33 1.70 -11.97
C ASN A 84 3.26 2.88 -11.70
N CYS A 85 2.84 3.85 -10.89
CA CYS A 85 3.59 5.03 -10.53
C CYS A 85 4.13 5.80 -11.75
N GLY A 86 3.37 5.77 -12.86
CA GLY A 86 3.70 6.47 -14.08
C GLY A 86 3.07 7.86 -14.11
N GLY A 87 3.81 8.93 -13.81
CA GLY A 87 3.27 10.29 -13.94
C GLY A 87 4.05 11.38 -13.20
N ALA A 88 3.68 12.63 -13.46
CA ALA A 88 4.24 13.82 -12.83
C ALA A 88 3.35 14.42 -11.73
N ASP A 89 2.16 13.86 -11.51
CA ASP A 89 1.21 14.33 -10.50
C ASP A 89 1.63 13.80 -9.14
N LEU A 90 2.44 14.59 -8.46
CA LEU A 90 3.12 14.23 -7.23
C LEU A 90 2.64 15.17 -6.13
N GLN A 91 1.86 14.62 -5.20
CA GLN A 91 1.72 15.24 -3.89
C GLN A 91 2.66 14.53 -2.94
N SER A 92 3.57 15.30 -2.33
CA SER A 92 4.49 14.85 -1.30
C SER A 92 4.10 15.54 -0.01
N THR A 93 3.73 14.76 1.00
CA THR A 93 3.60 15.26 2.37
C THR A 93 4.41 14.37 3.31
N ASN A 94 4.89 14.96 4.41
CA ASN A 94 5.48 14.23 5.53
C ASN A 94 4.37 14.03 6.58
N GLN A 95 3.21 13.56 6.13
CA GLN A 95 2.07 13.26 6.99
C GLN A 95 1.79 11.78 6.90
N ASN A 96 1.22 11.22 7.96
CA ASN A 96 0.70 9.87 7.93
C ASN A 96 -0.45 9.75 6.91
N CYS A 97 -1.29 10.77 6.75
CA CYS A 97 -2.37 10.82 5.77
C CYS A 97 -2.03 11.70 4.56
N ASN A 98 -1.98 11.10 3.37
CA ASN A 98 -1.49 11.72 2.15
C ASN A 98 -2.61 11.75 1.10
N GLY A 99 -3.03 12.95 0.71
CA GLY A 99 -4.00 13.15 -0.36
C GLY A 99 -3.34 13.21 -1.74
N VAL A 100 -4.18 13.18 -2.79
CA VAL A 100 -3.78 13.46 -4.17
C VAL A 100 -4.23 14.85 -4.61
N VAL A 101 -3.66 15.36 -5.71
CA VAL A 101 -4.04 16.66 -6.28
C VAL A 101 -5.56 16.74 -6.54
N PRO A 102 -6.21 17.91 -6.34
CA PRO A 102 -7.65 18.03 -6.55
C PRO A 102 -8.09 17.63 -7.97
N GLY A 103 -9.17 16.85 -8.06
CA GLY A 103 -9.71 16.35 -9.34
C GLY A 103 -9.13 15.02 -9.80
N CYS A 104 -8.28 14.39 -8.98
CA CYS A 104 -7.67 13.11 -9.24
C CYS A 104 -8.09 12.04 -8.21
N VAL A 105 -8.04 10.77 -8.63
CA VAL A 105 -8.20 9.57 -7.81
C VAL A 105 -6.84 8.89 -7.73
N ILE A 106 -6.46 8.36 -6.56
CA ILE A 106 -5.21 7.62 -6.38
C ILE A 106 -5.23 6.35 -7.24
N GLY A 107 -4.30 6.27 -8.19
CA GLY A 107 -4.01 5.06 -8.96
C GLY A 107 -2.84 4.26 -8.37
N SER A 108 -1.83 4.95 -7.82
CA SER A 108 -0.69 4.29 -7.16
C SER A 108 0.07 5.22 -6.21
N PHE A 109 0.96 4.67 -5.40
CA PHE A 109 1.85 5.44 -4.52
C PHE A 109 3.20 4.75 -4.27
N ILE A 110 4.20 5.54 -3.87
CA ILE A 110 5.53 5.08 -3.42
C ILE A 110 5.89 5.79 -2.12
N VAL A 111 6.49 5.07 -1.17
CA VAL A 111 6.98 5.63 0.08
C VAL A 111 8.52 5.56 0.12
N PHE A 112 9.16 6.63 0.57
CA PHE A 112 10.61 6.72 0.79
C PHE A 112 10.90 7.12 2.24
N PRO A 113 12.01 6.63 2.82
CA PRO A 113 12.52 7.18 4.07
C PRO A 113 12.89 8.66 3.85
N THR A 114 12.53 9.53 4.79
CA THR A 114 12.96 10.93 4.72
C THR A 114 14.49 10.99 4.83
N PRO A 115 15.20 11.74 3.97
CA PRO A 115 16.64 11.92 4.11
C PRO A 115 16.97 12.55 5.48
N GLY A 116 17.83 11.89 6.24
CA GLY A 116 18.38 12.41 7.51
C GLY A 116 19.46 13.46 7.31
#